data_AF-A0A534BPL1-F1
#
_entry.id   AF-A0A534BPL1-F1
#
_cell.length_a   1.000
_cell.length_b   1.000
_cell.length_c   1.000
_cell.angle_alpha   90.00
_cell.angle_beta   90.00
_cell.angle_gamma   90.00
#
_symmetry.space_group_name_H-M   'P 1'
#
loop_
_entity.id
_entity.type
_entity.pdbx_description
1 polymer ?
#
loop_
_entity_poly.entity_id
_entity_poly.type
_entity_poly.pdbx_seq_one_letter_code
_entity_poly.pdbx_strand_id
1 'polypeptide(L)'
;MAHDESPLLIREYDPTWPDCFAVLAARVQTALGNLVLRIEHIGSTVVPGLAAKPVVDLDVVVSRADAPEVIRRLAGLRYVHEGDLGIPPCKL
;
A
#
# COMPACT_ATOMS: atom_id res chain seq x y z
N MET A 1 -15.49 -1.08 16.55
CA MET A 1 -14.76 -1.43 15.33
C MET A 1 -15.37 -2.73 14.84
N ALA A 2 -16.06 -2.72 13.70
CA ALA A 2 -16.63 -3.94 13.13
C ALA A 2 -15.49 -4.74 12.50
N HIS A 3 -15.26 -5.95 12.98
CA HIS A 3 -14.43 -6.91 12.27
C HIS A 3 -15.16 -7.24 10.96
N ASP A 4 -14.47 -7.07 9.83
CA ASP A 4 -14.98 -7.49 8.54
C ASP A 4 -14.93 -9.02 8.48
N GLU A 5 -16.03 -9.67 8.88
CA GLU A 5 -16.26 -11.12 8.85
C GLU A 5 -16.52 -11.63 7.41
N SER A 6 -16.09 -10.90 6.39
CA SER A 6 -16.15 -11.36 5.01
C SER A 6 -15.26 -12.59 4.85
N PRO A 7 -15.74 -13.68 4.20
CA PRO A 7 -14.93 -14.88 4.00
C PRO A 7 -13.62 -14.52 3.31
N LEU A 8 -12.51 -15.05 3.82
CA LEU A 8 -11.18 -14.85 3.26
C LEU A 8 -11.15 -15.42 1.84
N LEU A 9 -11.41 -14.55 0.86
CA LEU A 9 -11.36 -14.87 -0.55
C LEU A 9 -9.90 -14.94 -0.99
N ILE A 10 -9.41 -16.15 -1.23
CA ILE A 10 -8.13 -16.41 -1.89
C ILE A 10 -8.40 -16.71 -3.36
N ARG A 11 -7.59 -16.15 -4.25
CA ARG A 11 -7.62 -16.40 -5.69
C ARG A 11 -6.27 -16.90 -6.16
N GLU A 12 -6.28 -17.69 -7.23
CA GLU A 12 -5.08 -17.97 -8.02
C GLU A 12 -4.41 -16.67 -8.47
N TYR A 13 -3.11 -16.75 -8.75
CA TYR A 13 -2.35 -15.59 -9.20
C TYR A 13 -3.02 -14.91 -10.39
N ASP A 14 -3.26 -13.60 -10.27
CA ASP A 14 -3.81 -12.79 -11.34
C ASP A 14 -2.67 -12.03 -12.04
N PRO A 15 -2.41 -12.29 -13.34
CA PRO A 15 -1.35 -11.62 -14.08
C PRO A 15 -1.57 -10.11 -14.24
N THR A 16 -2.74 -9.58 -13.88
CA THR A 16 -3.02 -8.14 -13.89
C THR A 16 -2.58 -7.41 -12.61
N TRP A 17 -2.14 -8.12 -11.56
CA TRP A 17 -1.67 -7.49 -10.32
C TRP A 17 -0.50 -6.52 -10.52
N PRO A 18 0.54 -6.82 -11.35
CA PRO A 18 1.58 -5.85 -11.66
C PRO A 18 1.05 -4.57 -12.32
N ASP A 19 0.05 -4.67 -13.20
CA ASP A 19 -0.58 -3.49 -13.83
C ASP A 19 -1.40 -2.68 -12.83
N CYS A 20 -2.13 -3.37 -11.94
CA CYS A 20 -2.86 -2.73 -10.85
C CYS A 20 -1.91 -1.96 -9.92
N PHE A 21 -0.77 -2.57 -9.58
CA PHE A 21 0.30 -1.90 -8.84
C PHE A 21 0.80 -0.66 -9.59
N ALA A 22 1.12 -0.77 -10.89
CA ALA A 22 1.62 0.37 -11.66
C ALA A 22 0.64 1.56 -11.67
N VAL A 23 -0.66 1.30 -11.80
CA VAL A 23 -1.70 2.34 -11.73
C VAL A 23 -1.77 2.98 -10.33
N LEU A 24 -1.73 2.18 -9.26
CA LEU A 24 -1.75 2.67 -7.88
C LEU A 24 -0.49 3.47 -7.55
N ALA A 25 0.68 2.96 -7.95
CA ALA A 25 1.97 3.62 -7.76
C ALA A 25 2.01 4.97 -8.48
N ALA A 26 1.52 5.05 -9.73
CA ALA A 26 1.43 6.31 -10.46
C ALA A 26 0.49 7.33 -9.79
N ARG A 27 -0.65 6.87 -9.25
CA ARG A 27 -1.57 7.74 -8.50
C ARG A 27 -0.94 8.31 -7.25
N VAL A 28 -0.28 7.46 -6.45
CA VAL A 28 0.43 7.87 -5.23
C VAL A 28 1.59 8.79 -5.57
N GLN A 29 2.40 8.46 -6.57
CA GLN A 29 3.51 9.27 -7.05
C GLN A 29 3.05 10.66 -7.52
N THR A 30 1.91 10.75 -8.20
CA THR A 30 1.34 12.03 -8.65
C THR A 30 0.90 12.90 -7.47
N ALA A 31 0.25 12.30 -6.47
CA ALA A 31 -0.22 13.05 -5.30
C ALA A 31 0.94 13.49 -4.38
N LEU A 32 1.92 12.62 -4.17
CA LEU A 32 3.02 12.89 -3.23
C LEU A 32 4.19 13.64 -3.87
N GLY A 33 4.41 13.49 -5.17
CA GLY A 33 5.47 14.19 -5.91
C GLY A 33 6.85 13.90 -5.34
N ASN A 34 7.59 14.96 -5.01
CA ASN A 34 8.96 14.90 -4.49
C ASN A 34 9.07 14.38 -3.06
N LEU A 35 7.95 14.12 -2.36
CA LEU A 35 7.96 13.50 -1.03
C LEU A 35 8.28 12.00 -1.09
N VAL A 36 8.12 11.37 -2.26
CA VAL A 36 8.40 9.96 -2.48
C VAL A 36 9.89 9.75 -2.70
N LEU A 37 10.51 8.92 -1.87
CA LEU A 37 11.86 8.42 -2.07
C LEU A 37 11.87 7.10 -2.86
N ARG A 38 10.87 6.24 -2.63
CA ARG A 38 10.71 4.95 -3.31
C ARG A 38 9.27 4.46 -3.22
N ILE A 39 8.81 3.72 -4.22
CA ILE A 39 7.56 2.94 -4.17
C ILE A 39 7.88 1.51 -4.61
N GLU A 40 7.44 0.53 -3.84
CA GLU A 40 7.62 -0.89 -4.16
C GLU A 40 6.32 -1.68 -4.09
N HIS A 41 6.22 -2.69 -4.96
CA HIS A 41 5.18 -3.71 -4.88
C HIS A 41 5.65 -4.79 -3.92
N ILE A 42 4.93 -4.96 -2.81
CA ILE A 42 5.23 -5.97 -1.80
C ILE A 42 4.05 -6.94 -1.63
N GLY A 43 4.19 -7.89 -0.70
CA GLY A 43 3.14 -8.86 -0.39
C GLY A 43 3.02 -9.97 -1.43
N SER A 44 2.06 -10.88 -1.23
CA SER A 44 1.93 -12.08 -2.05
C SER A 44 1.56 -11.80 -3.52
N THR A 45 0.96 -10.64 -3.80
CA THR A 45 0.53 -10.28 -5.17
C THR A 45 1.67 -9.94 -6.13
N VAL A 46 2.92 -9.80 -5.62
CA VAL A 46 4.11 -9.63 -6.46
C VAL A 46 4.70 -10.96 -6.95
N VAL A 47 4.26 -12.11 -6.41
CA VAL A 47 4.87 -13.42 -6.68
C VAL A 47 4.06 -14.19 -7.74
N PRO A 48 4.56 -14.35 -8.98
CA PRO A 48 3.86 -15.10 -10.01
C PRO A 48 3.56 -16.54 -9.60
N GLY A 49 2.31 -16.97 -9.83
CA GLY A 49 1.83 -18.31 -9.50
C GLY A 49 1.46 -18.53 -8.03
N LEU A 50 1.60 -17.52 -7.15
CA LEU A 50 1.17 -17.61 -5.76
C LEU A 50 -0.29 -17.17 -5.61
N ALA A 51 -1.14 -18.07 -5.11
CA ALA A 51 -2.51 -17.73 -4.73
C ALA A 51 -2.52 -16.75 -3.53
N ALA A 52 -3.35 -15.72 -3.59
CA ALA A 52 -3.38 -14.64 -2.61
C ALA A 52 -4.76 -14.02 -2.43
N LYS A 53 -4.93 -13.22 -1.37
CA LYS A 53 -6.05 -12.28 -1.27
C LYS A 53 -5.90 -11.24 -2.41
N PRO A 54 -6.97 -10.85 -3.11
CA PRO A 54 -6.89 -9.89 -4.22
C PRO A 54 -6.74 -8.45 -3.72
N VAL A 55 -5.67 -8.18 -2.97
CA VAL A 55 -5.30 -6.88 -2.42
C VAL A 55 -3.85 -6.60 -2.79
N VAL A 56 -3.60 -5.48 -3.48
CA VAL A 56 -2.25 -5.06 -3.87
C VAL A 56 -1.66 -4.17 -2.76
N ASP A 57 -0.49 -4.55 -2.28
CA ASP A 57 0.25 -3.82 -1.24
C ASP A 57 1.30 -2.89 -1.87
N LEU A 58 1.32 -1.64 -1.42
CA LEU A 58 2.30 -0.64 -1.83
C LEU A 58 3.13 -0.22 -0.61
N ASP A 59 4.45 -0.37 -0.68
CA ASP A 59 5.38 0.25 0.26
C ASP A 59 5.84 1.59 -0.30
N VAL A 60 5.68 2.67 0.47
CA VAL A 60 6.00 4.04 0.06
C VAL A 60 6.97 4.64 1.07
N VAL A 61 8.21 4.83 0.63
CA VAL A 61 9.27 5.37 1.49
C VAL A 61 9.34 6.87 1.35
N VAL A 62 9.29 7.55 2.50
CA VAL A 62 9.28 9.00 2.64
C VAL A 62 10.20 9.42 3.80
N SER A 63 10.57 10.70 3.86
CA SER A 63 11.24 11.21 5.06
C SER A 63 10.27 11.22 6.24
N ARG A 64 10.78 10.93 7.45
CA ARG A 64 9.97 10.99 8.67
C ARG A 64 9.36 12.39 8.89
N ALA A 65 10.08 13.44 8.51
CA ALA A 65 9.60 14.81 8.65
C ALA A 65 8.37 15.11 7.77
N ASP A 66 8.22 14.39 6.67
CA ASP A 66 7.15 14.60 5.68
C ASP A 66 5.87 13.82 6.00
N ALA A 67 5.90 12.94 7.00
CA ALA A 67 4.77 12.06 7.34
C ALA A 67 3.42 12.80 7.52
N PRO A 68 3.34 13.96 8.23
CA PRO A 68 2.08 14.69 8.36
C PRO A 68 1.51 15.17 7.01
N GLU A 69 2.38 15.61 6.10
CA GLU A 69 1.98 16.08 4.78
C GLU A 69 1.57 14.91 3.87
N VAL A 70 2.29 13.79 3.94
CA VAL A 70 1.96 12.55 3.22
C VAL A 70 0.57 12.06 3.62
N ILE A 71 0.28 11.99 4.93
CA ILE A 71 -1.04 11.60 5.45
C ILE A 71 -2.13 12.51 4.88
N ARG A 72 -1.93 13.83 4.92
CA ARG A 72 -2.88 14.82 4.41
C ARG A 72 -3.15 14.64 2.92
N ARG A 73 -2.12 14.38 2.11
CA ARG A 73 -2.26 14.20 0.66
C ARG A 73 -2.92 12.87 0.29
N LEU A 74 -2.58 11.78 0.97
CA LEU A 74 -3.22 10.48 0.77
C LEU A 74 -4.69 10.50 1.22
N ALA A 75 -5.04 11.25 2.28
CA ALA A 75 -6.43 11.48 2.66
C ALA A 75 -7.23 12.18 1.54
N GLY A 76 -6.60 13.06 0.76
CA GLY A 76 -7.19 13.65 -0.45
C GLY A 76 -7.52 12.64 -1.56
N LEU A 77 -6.84 11.49 -1.58
CA LEU A 77 -7.14 10.35 -2.44
C LEU A 77 -8.12 9.34 -1.79
N ARG A 78 -8.69 9.68 -0.62
CA ARG A 78 -9.57 8.81 0.19
C ARG A 78 -8.89 7.62 0.86
N TYR A 79 -7.57 7.62 1.01
CA TYR A 79 -6.91 6.69 1.92
C TYR A 79 -7.19 7.08 3.37
N VAL A 80 -7.38 6.07 4.23
CA VAL A 80 -7.56 6.25 5.67
C VAL A 80 -6.23 5.98 6.36
N HIS A 81 -5.85 6.89 7.26
CA HIS A 81 -4.66 6.71 8.09
C HIS A 81 -5.01 5.87 9.32
N GLU A 82 -4.41 4.69 9.41
CA GLU A 82 -4.65 3.69 10.47
C GLU A 82 -3.64 3.79 11.64
N GLY A 83 -2.77 4.80 11.64
CA GLY A 83 -1.69 4.91 12.63
C GLY A 83 -0.57 3.90 12.38
N ASP A 84 0.11 3.49 13.46
CA ASP A 84 1.19 2.50 13.40
C ASP A 84 0.69 1.05 13.50
N LEU A 85 -0.61 0.83 13.71
CA LEU A 85 -1.21 -0.50 13.92
C LEU A 85 -0.52 -1.32 15.02
N GLY A 86 0.11 -0.65 15.99
CA GLY A 86 0.90 -1.30 17.04
C GLY A 86 2.25 -1.86 16.56
N ILE A 87 2.68 -1.52 15.35
CA ILE A 87 3.98 -1.89 14.80
C ILE A 87 5.02 -0.87 15.29
N PRO A 88 5.97 -1.27 16.16
CA PRO A 88 7.00 -0.35 16.62
C PRO A 88 7.93 0.03 15.47
N PRO A 89 8.56 1.22 15.52
CA PRO A 89 9.60 1.56 14.55
C PRO A 89 10.70 0.50 14.60
N CYS A 90 11.19 0.09 13.42
CA CYS A 90 12.32 -0.82 13.32
C CYS A 90 13.49 -0.27 14.14
N LYS A 91 13.88 -1.02 15.17
CA LYS A 91 15.11 -0.78 15.92
C LYS A 91 16.24 -1.30 15.04
N LEU A 92 16.99 -0.39 14.42
CA LEU A 92 18.33 -0.70 13.94
C LEU A 92 19.27 -0.87 15.14
#